data_AF-A0A2A5GJY7-F1
#
_entry.id   AF-A0A2A5GJY7-F1
#
_cell.length_a   1.000
_cell.length_b   1.000
_cell.length_c   1.000
_cell.angle_alpha   90.00
_cell.angle_beta   90.00
_cell.angle_gamma   90.00
#
_symmetry.space_group_name_H-M   'P 1'
#
loop_
_entity.id
_entity.type
_entity.pdbx_description
1 polymer ?
#
loop_
_entity_poly.entity_id
_entity_poly.type
_entity_poly.pdbx_seq_one_letter_code
_entity_poly.pdbx_strand_id
1 'polypeptide(L)'
;MIRYFFLFALFFLSKTNGQTLTGPQLLEKAIAHHDPNGAWGTFKGKLSITMQTPDNSDRISDIILDLPLQYFSLTIKKDSTIIEQTVHKNECELALNGSTIISEEDIKTHRLTCERTKILKDYYTYLYGLPMKLKDPGTFIDSKIYPKHFRGKDYLAIKVKYEKEVGKDTWYFYFDPTTYAMEVYQFFHDESKNDGEFIILNGIEEINGIKIPKTRAWYYNKNNKYLGTDILTESSSF
;
A
#
# COMPACT_ATOMS: atom_id res chain seq x y z
N MET A 1 -68.11 8.34 40.43
CA MET A 1 -67.80 8.74 39.04
C MET A 1 -66.31 8.62 38.82
N ILE A 2 -65.86 7.56 38.16
CA ILE A 2 -64.43 7.27 37.93
C ILE A 2 -64.05 7.86 36.57
N ARG A 3 -63.14 8.85 36.57
CA ARG A 3 -62.55 9.45 35.36
C ARG A 3 -61.29 8.67 35.01
N TYR A 4 -61.35 7.82 33.99
CA TYR A 4 -60.18 7.24 33.37
C TYR A 4 -59.55 8.26 32.41
N PHE A 5 -58.37 8.76 32.76
CA PHE A 5 -57.56 9.60 31.88
C PHE A 5 -56.64 8.68 31.07
N PHE A 6 -57.04 8.36 29.83
CA PHE A 6 -56.22 7.58 28.90
C PHE A 6 -55.10 8.49 28.36
N LEU A 7 -53.86 8.29 28.85
CA LEU A 7 -52.67 8.94 28.32
C LEU A 7 -52.22 8.16 27.07
N PHE A 8 -52.47 8.72 25.89
CA PHE A 8 -52.03 8.14 24.62
C PHE A 8 -50.55 8.51 24.39
N ALA A 9 -49.64 7.59 24.70
CA ALA A 9 -48.22 7.77 24.41
C ALA A 9 -47.98 7.57 22.90
N LEU A 10 -47.78 8.68 22.17
CA LEU A 10 -47.30 8.63 20.79
C LEU A 10 -45.85 8.14 20.77
N PHE A 11 -45.64 6.88 20.38
CA PHE A 11 -44.32 6.40 19.97
C PHE A 11 -43.98 7.01 18.60
N PHE A 12 -43.16 8.07 18.60
CA PHE A 12 -42.48 8.51 17.38
C PHE A 12 -41.45 7.45 16.99
N LEU A 13 -41.79 6.63 16.00
CA LEU A 13 -40.83 5.78 15.30
C LEU A 13 -39.87 6.68 14.52
N SER A 14 -38.76 7.06 15.14
CA SER A 14 -37.63 7.66 14.44
C SER A 14 -37.10 6.63 13.45
N LYS A 15 -37.33 6.84 12.15
CA LYS A 15 -36.61 6.10 11.11
C LYS A 15 -35.14 6.51 11.23
N THR A 16 -34.35 5.72 11.94
CA THR A 16 -32.89 5.81 11.87
C THR A 16 -32.51 5.41 10.45
N ASN A 17 -32.24 6.40 9.60
CA ASN A 17 -31.51 6.15 8.36
C ASN A 17 -30.11 5.70 8.79
N GLY A 18 -29.88 4.39 8.82
CA GLY A 18 -28.52 3.86 8.91
C GLY A 18 -27.76 4.42 7.72
N GLN A 19 -26.79 5.31 7.97
CA GLN A 19 -25.97 5.83 6.88
C GLN A 19 -25.22 4.66 6.26
N THR A 20 -25.44 4.44 4.97
CA THR A 20 -24.65 3.46 4.20
C THR A 20 -23.20 3.94 4.19
N LEU A 21 -22.28 3.10 4.68
CA LEU A 21 -20.85 3.39 4.68
C LEU A 21 -20.39 3.70 3.24
N THR A 22 -19.72 4.83 3.05
CA THR A 22 -19.16 5.22 1.75
C THR A 22 -17.72 4.74 1.58
N GLY A 23 -17.22 4.69 0.34
CA GLY A 23 -15.82 4.35 0.04
C GLY A 23 -14.80 5.20 0.82
N PRO A 24 -14.92 6.54 0.85
CA PRO A 24 -14.06 7.39 1.67
C PRO A 24 -14.16 7.10 3.18
N GLN A 25 -15.36 6.83 3.72
CA GLN A 25 -15.51 6.47 5.13
C GLN A 25 -14.90 5.10 5.45
N LEU A 26 -14.95 4.15 4.51
CA LEU A 26 -14.27 2.86 4.63
C LEU A 26 -12.74 3.04 4.65
N LEU A 27 -12.19 3.93 3.81
CA LEU A 27 -10.77 4.25 3.85
C LEU A 27 -10.35 4.83 5.21
N GLU A 28 -11.11 5.77 5.77
CA GLU A 28 -10.77 6.34 7.09
C GLU A 28 -10.77 5.26 8.18
N LYS A 29 -11.68 4.28 8.12
CA LYS A 29 -11.67 3.13 9.04
C LYS A 29 -10.44 2.24 8.86
N ALA A 30 -10.03 1.99 7.61
CA ALA A 30 -8.82 1.23 7.32
C ALA A 30 -7.56 1.98 7.80
N ILE A 31 -7.48 3.29 7.58
CA ILE A 31 -6.38 4.11 8.08
C ILE A 31 -6.34 4.08 9.61
N ALA A 32 -7.48 4.20 10.30
CA ALA A 32 -7.53 4.09 11.75
C ALA A 32 -7.07 2.71 12.28
N HIS A 33 -7.28 1.63 11.50
CA HIS A 33 -6.74 0.32 11.82
C HIS A 33 -5.22 0.28 11.73
N HIS A 34 -4.68 0.83 10.63
CA HIS A 34 -3.27 0.72 10.25
C HIS A 34 -2.37 1.77 10.91
N ASP A 35 -2.86 2.97 11.12
CA ASP A 35 -2.13 4.11 11.68
C ASP A 35 -3.03 4.89 12.66
N PRO A 36 -3.36 4.31 13.84
CA PRO A 36 -4.29 4.91 14.79
C PRO A 36 -3.81 6.25 15.35
N ASN A 37 -2.50 6.53 15.28
CA ASN A 37 -1.88 7.73 15.82
C ASN A 37 -1.53 8.78 14.73
N GLY A 38 -1.80 8.49 13.45
CA GLY A 38 -1.44 9.37 12.33
C GLY A 38 0.07 9.58 12.16
N ALA A 39 0.88 8.57 12.51
CA ALA A 39 2.34 8.63 12.52
C ALA A 39 2.96 8.57 11.11
N TRP A 40 2.20 8.15 10.08
CA TRP A 40 2.73 7.97 8.73
C TRP A 40 3.35 9.24 8.16
N GLY A 41 2.71 10.41 8.31
CA GLY A 41 3.23 11.67 7.77
C GLY A 41 4.59 12.10 8.32
N THR A 42 4.96 11.56 9.48
CA THR A 42 6.25 11.79 10.15
C THR A 42 7.13 10.54 10.18
N PHE A 43 6.82 9.55 9.33
CA PHE A 43 7.54 8.28 9.33
C PHE A 43 9.02 8.50 9.01
N LYS A 44 9.86 7.92 9.87
CA LYS A 44 11.28 7.75 9.66
C LYS A 44 11.73 6.40 10.21
N GLY A 45 12.38 5.60 9.38
CA GLY A 45 12.71 4.23 9.74
C GLY A 45 13.40 3.45 8.62
N LYS A 46 13.84 2.23 8.99
CA LYS A 46 14.43 1.24 8.10
C LYS A 46 13.45 0.11 7.84
N LEU A 47 13.36 -0.31 6.59
CA LEU A 47 12.63 -1.50 6.14
C LEU A 47 13.60 -2.40 5.36
N SER A 48 13.83 -3.62 5.82
CA SER A 48 14.56 -4.63 5.06
C SER A 48 13.59 -5.60 4.44
N ILE A 49 13.63 -5.71 3.11
CA ILE A 49 12.67 -6.47 2.33
C ILE A 49 13.43 -7.56 1.57
N THR A 50 13.04 -8.81 1.78
CA THR A 50 13.51 -9.94 0.99
C THR A 50 12.47 -10.27 -0.07
N MET A 51 12.81 -10.06 -1.34
CA MET A 51 11.99 -10.47 -2.48
C MET A 51 12.38 -11.87 -2.92
N GLN A 52 11.39 -12.75 -2.98
CA GLN A 52 11.52 -14.13 -3.48
C GLN A 52 10.71 -14.29 -4.76
N THR A 53 11.34 -14.79 -5.81
CA THR A 53 10.69 -15.07 -7.10
C THR A 53 11.06 -16.48 -7.57
N PRO A 54 10.21 -17.16 -8.36
CA PRO A 54 10.55 -18.48 -8.89
C PRO A 54 11.91 -18.50 -9.60
N ASP A 55 12.69 -19.55 -9.36
CA ASP A 55 13.95 -19.87 -10.07
C ASP A 55 15.06 -18.80 -9.98
N ASN A 56 15.00 -17.90 -9.00
CA ASN A 56 15.98 -16.84 -8.80
C ASN A 56 16.47 -16.79 -7.35
N SER A 57 17.69 -16.31 -7.16
CA SER A 57 18.18 -15.94 -5.83
C SER A 57 17.39 -14.78 -5.22
N ASP A 58 17.31 -14.79 -3.90
CA ASP A 58 16.66 -13.74 -3.13
C ASP A 58 17.34 -12.38 -3.39
N ARG A 59 16.51 -11.34 -3.51
CA ARG A 59 16.98 -9.95 -3.55
C ARG A 59 16.64 -9.30 -2.22
N ILE A 60 17.66 -8.80 -1.53
CA ILE A 60 17.47 -8.01 -0.30
C ILE A 60 17.47 -6.54 -0.67
N SER A 61 16.50 -5.78 -0.15
CA SER A 61 16.36 -4.34 -0.33
C SER A 61 16.27 -3.69 1.04
N ASP A 62 17.36 -3.07 1.48
CA ASP A 62 17.40 -2.24 2.68
C ASP A 62 16.97 -0.82 2.31
N ILE A 63 15.87 -0.36 2.89
CA ILE A 63 15.27 0.95 2.61
C ILE A 63 15.35 1.80 3.86
N ILE A 64 15.79 3.04 3.71
CA ILE A 64 15.64 4.08 4.73
C ILE A 64 14.68 5.13 4.18
N LEU A 65 13.64 5.42 4.94
CA LEU A 65 12.71 6.51 4.68
C LEU A 65 12.82 7.51 5.82
N ASP A 66 12.86 8.80 5.48
CA ASP A 66 12.56 9.90 6.38
C ASP A 66 11.72 10.90 5.60
N LEU A 67 10.40 10.83 5.80
CA LEU A 67 9.45 11.66 5.05
C LEU A 67 9.61 13.16 5.37
N PRO A 68 9.78 13.59 6.64
CA PRO A 68 10.06 15.00 6.96
C PRO A 68 11.30 15.55 6.27
N LEU A 69 12.40 14.79 6.21
CA LEU A 69 13.64 15.22 5.56
C LEU A 69 13.65 14.99 4.04
N GLN A 70 12.60 14.38 3.49
CA GLN A 70 12.54 13.97 2.08
C GLN A 70 13.76 13.12 1.70
N TYR A 71 14.13 12.20 2.60
CA TYR A 71 15.28 11.33 2.43
C TYR A 71 14.81 9.90 2.14
N PHE A 72 15.39 9.33 1.10
CA PHE A 72 15.21 7.96 0.68
C PHE A 72 16.58 7.35 0.38
N SER A 73 16.88 6.21 0.97
CA SER A 73 18.02 5.39 0.57
C SER A 73 17.57 3.97 0.31
N LEU A 74 18.13 3.36 -0.73
CA LEU A 74 17.88 2.00 -1.14
C LEU A 74 19.21 1.31 -1.41
N THR A 75 19.50 0.27 -0.63
CA THR A 75 20.60 -0.66 -0.90
C THR A 75 20.02 -2.00 -1.35
N ILE A 76 20.25 -2.35 -2.61
CA ILE A 76 19.86 -3.63 -3.18
C ILE A 76 21.06 -4.57 -3.15
N LYS A 77 20.88 -5.76 -2.58
CA LYS A 77 21.86 -6.84 -2.61
C LYS A 77 21.24 -8.02 -3.36
N LYS A 78 21.88 -8.44 -4.44
CA LYS A 78 21.52 -9.66 -5.17
C LYS A 78 22.78 -10.33 -5.67
N ASP A 79 22.96 -11.60 -5.34
CA ASP A 79 24.18 -12.36 -5.62
C ASP A 79 25.42 -11.60 -5.10
N SER A 80 26.38 -11.28 -5.96
CA SER A 80 27.56 -10.47 -5.61
C SER A 80 27.38 -8.97 -5.86
N THR A 81 26.25 -8.53 -6.39
CA THR A 81 26.02 -7.14 -6.80
C THR A 81 25.34 -6.34 -5.70
N ILE A 82 25.91 -5.19 -5.40
CA ILE A 82 25.36 -4.20 -4.46
C ILE A 82 25.09 -2.90 -5.22
N ILE A 83 23.84 -2.46 -5.22
CA ILE A 83 23.43 -1.17 -5.78
C ILE A 83 22.97 -0.29 -4.63
N GLU A 84 23.50 0.93 -4.57
CA GLU A 84 23.14 1.93 -3.56
C GLU A 84 22.60 3.17 -4.27
N GLN A 85 21.41 3.60 -3.88
CA GLN A 85 20.73 4.74 -4.47
C GLN A 85 20.13 5.60 -3.38
N THR A 86 20.50 6.87 -3.33
CA THR A 86 20.00 7.82 -2.35
C THR A 86 19.36 9.00 -3.05
N VAL A 87 18.23 9.47 -2.53
CA VAL A 87 17.61 10.74 -2.87
C VAL A 87 17.43 11.53 -1.59
N HIS A 88 18.05 12.70 -1.51
CA HIS A 88 17.83 13.65 -0.43
C HIS A 88 17.32 14.94 -1.04
N LYS A 89 16.04 15.24 -0.81
CA LYS A 89 15.31 16.31 -1.50
C LYS A 89 15.38 16.11 -3.02
N ASN A 90 16.19 16.90 -3.71
CA ASN A 90 16.37 16.84 -5.17
C ASN A 90 17.71 16.24 -5.60
N GLU A 91 18.63 16.06 -4.66
CA GLU A 91 19.96 15.50 -4.92
C GLU A 91 19.89 13.98 -4.92
N CYS A 92 20.68 13.37 -5.78
CA CYS A 92 20.68 11.95 -6.03
C CYS A 92 22.11 11.43 -6.12
N GLU A 93 22.37 10.36 -5.40
CA GLU A 93 23.66 9.67 -5.38
C GLU A 93 23.45 8.21 -5.77
N LEU A 94 24.36 7.70 -6.58
CA LEU A 94 24.31 6.34 -7.12
C LEU A 94 25.66 5.70 -6.90
N ALA A 95 25.67 4.46 -6.41
CA ALA A 95 26.88 3.66 -6.34
C ALA A 95 26.59 2.21 -6.74
N LEU A 96 27.62 1.58 -7.31
CA LEU A 96 27.63 0.17 -7.67
C LEU A 96 28.86 -0.46 -7.02
N ASN A 97 28.64 -1.51 -6.22
CA ASN A 97 29.68 -2.24 -5.50
C ASN A 97 30.61 -1.29 -4.70
N GLY A 98 30.04 -0.27 -4.07
CA GLY A 98 30.76 0.74 -3.27
C GLY A 98 31.45 1.85 -4.07
N SER A 99 31.37 1.88 -5.41
CA SER A 99 31.93 2.94 -6.25
C SER A 99 30.86 3.87 -6.79
N THR A 100 31.06 5.19 -6.66
CA THR A 100 30.25 6.23 -7.32
C THR A 100 30.70 6.52 -8.75
N ILE A 101 31.88 6.02 -9.14
CA ILE A 101 32.37 6.05 -10.52
C ILE A 101 31.89 4.76 -11.18
N ILE A 102 30.87 4.87 -12.04
CA ILE A 102 30.17 3.74 -12.65
C ILE A 102 30.34 3.83 -14.17
N SER A 103 30.64 2.71 -14.82
CA SER A 103 30.79 2.66 -16.28
C SER A 103 29.45 2.88 -16.99
N GLU A 104 29.46 3.38 -18.23
CA GLU A 104 28.25 3.52 -19.04
C GLU A 104 27.53 2.18 -19.27
N GLU A 105 28.30 1.10 -19.41
CA GLU A 105 27.79 -0.27 -19.56
C GLU A 105 27.04 -0.72 -18.31
N ASP A 106 27.60 -0.49 -17.13
CA ASP A 106 26.97 -0.83 -15.85
C ASP A 106 25.72 0.01 -15.59
N ILE A 107 25.76 1.31 -15.90
CA ILE A 107 24.59 2.20 -15.79
C ILE A 107 23.44 1.65 -16.63
N LYS A 108 23.71 1.22 -17.87
CA LYS A 108 22.70 0.67 -18.78
C LYS A 108 22.19 -0.69 -18.29
N THR A 109 23.10 -1.56 -17.85
CA THR A 109 22.79 -2.92 -17.37
C THR A 109 21.90 -2.88 -16.13
N HIS A 110 22.24 -2.02 -15.17
CA HIS A 110 21.51 -1.90 -13.91
C HIS A 110 20.40 -0.85 -13.93
N ARG A 111 20.25 -0.11 -15.05
CA ARG A 111 19.34 1.03 -15.20
C ARG A 111 19.50 2.06 -14.07
N LEU A 112 20.76 2.31 -13.71
CA LEU A 112 21.13 3.08 -12.53
C LEU A 112 21.09 4.57 -12.86
N THR A 113 19.90 5.17 -12.75
CA THR A 113 19.66 6.59 -13.04
C THR A 113 18.87 7.26 -11.93
N CYS A 114 19.04 8.57 -11.77
CA CYS A 114 18.30 9.33 -10.77
C CYS A 114 16.79 9.37 -11.00
N GLU A 115 16.35 9.36 -12.26
CA GLU A 115 14.92 9.22 -12.60
C GLU A 115 14.37 7.88 -12.09
N ARG A 116 15.10 6.79 -12.35
CA ARG A 116 14.70 5.46 -11.88
C ARG A 116 14.70 5.39 -10.34
N THR A 117 15.67 6.01 -9.68
CA THR A 117 15.70 6.11 -8.20
C THR A 117 14.48 6.82 -7.66
N LYS A 118 14.06 7.94 -8.27
CA LYS A 118 12.85 8.67 -7.84
C LYS A 118 11.59 7.81 -8.00
N ILE A 119 11.48 7.06 -9.09
CA ILE A 119 10.38 6.09 -9.28
C ILE A 119 10.42 5.00 -8.19
N LEU A 120 11.60 4.49 -7.83
CA LEU A 120 11.74 3.50 -6.76
C LEU A 120 11.36 4.08 -5.39
N LYS A 121 11.76 5.31 -5.10
CA LYS A 121 11.33 6.05 -3.90
C LYS A 121 9.80 6.09 -3.82
N ASP A 122 9.15 6.53 -4.88
CA ASP A 122 7.70 6.67 -4.91
C ASP A 122 7.00 5.31 -4.81
N TYR A 123 7.51 4.29 -5.50
CA TYR A 123 7.02 2.92 -5.43
C TYR A 123 7.06 2.34 -4.02
N TYR A 124 8.21 2.38 -3.33
CA TYR A 124 8.33 1.82 -1.99
C TYR A 124 7.58 2.65 -0.95
N THR A 125 7.64 3.98 -1.05
CA THR A 125 6.87 4.88 -0.16
C THR A 125 5.37 4.63 -0.31
N TYR A 126 4.90 4.40 -1.54
CA TYR A 126 3.50 4.06 -1.79
C TYR A 126 3.13 2.71 -1.18
N LEU A 127 3.81 1.62 -1.55
CA LEU A 127 3.45 0.26 -1.11
C LEU A 127 3.49 0.04 0.41
N TYR A 128 4.45 0.67 1.09
CA TYR A 128 4.62 0.53 2.53
C TYR A 128 3.87 1.61 3.32
N GLY A 129 3.33 2.62 2.64
CA GLY A 129 2.44 3.62 3.22
C GLY A 129 0.95 3.35 3.01
N LEU A 130 0.57 2.31 2.27
CA LEU A 130 -0.83 1.94 2.15
C LEU A 130 -1.38 1.44 3.51
N PRO A 131 -2.63 1.79 3.88
CA PRO A 131 -3.61 2.53 3.09
C PRO A 131 -3.52 4.08 3.19
N MET A 132 -2.66 4.65 4.05
CA MET A 132 -2.55 6.09 4.28
C MET A 132 -2.28 6.89 3.00
N LYS A 133 -1.47 6.32 2.09
CA LYS A 133 -1.17 6.90 0.77
C LYS A 133 -2.37 7.09 -0.15
N LEU A 134 -3.52 6.47 0.15
CA LEU A 134 -4.77 6.70 -0.60
C LEU A 134 -5.43 8.06 -0.30
N LYS A 135 -4.88 8.84 0.64
CA LYS A 135 -5.27 10.24 0.88
C LYS A 135 -4.43 11.25 0.10
N ASP A 136 -3.43 10.80 -0.64
CA ASP A 136 -2.59 11.67 -1.45
C ASP A 136 -3.42 12.41 -2.51
N PRO A 137 -3.06 13.68 -2.84
CA PRO A 137 -3.63 14.40 -3.96
C PRO A 137 -3.56 13.58 -5.27
N GLY A 138 -4.59 13.71 -6.09
CA GLY A 138 -4.73 12.95 -7.33
C GLY A 138 -5.26 11.53 -7.17
N THR A 139 -5.66 11.13 -5.95
CA THR A 139 -6.38 9.87 -5.69
C THR A 139 -7.90 10.08 -5.74
N PHE A 140 -8.59 9.38 -6.63
CA PHE A 140 -10.04 9.42 -6.78
C PHE A 140 -10.68 8.12 -6.29
N ILE A 141 -11.31 8.19 -5.12
CA ILE A 141 -12.02 7.06 -4.51
C ILE A 141 -13.49 7.12 -4.91
N ASP A 142 -14.03 6.02 -5.45
CA ASP A 142 -15.47 5.93 -5.70
C ASP A 142 -16.24 6.03 -4.38
N SER A 143 -17.36 6.75 -4.37
CA SER A 143 -18.20 6.89 -3.17
C SER A 143 -18.84 5.58 -2.72
N LYS A 144 -18.90 4.58 -3.62
CA LYS A 144 -19.49 3.26 -3.36
C LYS A 144 -18.49 2.29 -2.77
N ILE A 145 -19.02 1.37 -1.94
CA ILE A 145 -18.33 0.16 -1.52
C ILE A 145 -18.73 -0.97 -2.45
N TYR A 146 -17.77 -1.82 -2.80
CA TYR A 146 -17.93 -2.99 -3.63
C TYR A 146 -17.76 -4.24 -2.77
N PRO A 147 -18.83 -4.96 -2.42
CA PRO A 147 -18.71 -6.28 -1.82
C PRO A 147 -17.96 -7.22 -2.77
N LYS A 148 -16.96 -7.93 -2.26
CA LYS A 148 -16.16 -8.87 -3.05
C LYS A 148 -16.01 -10.19 -2.30
N HIS A 149 -16.36 -11.29 -2.95
CA HIS A 149 -15.97 -12.62 -2.51
C HIS A 149 -14.67 -13.00 -3.23
N PHE A 150 -13.58 -13.14 -2.50
CA PHE A 150 -12.27 -13.40 -3.07
C PHE A 150 -11.56 -14.50 -2.27
N ARG A 151 -11.16 -15.58 -2.97
CA ARG A 151 -10.45 -16.74 -2.39
C ARG A 151 -11.10 -17.30 -1.11
N GLY A 152 -12.43 -17.38 -1.08
CA GLY A 152 -13.18 -17.96 0.03
C GLY A 152 -13.46 -17.02 1.20
N LYS A 153 -13.12 -15.73 1.09
CA LYS A 153 -13.41 -14.70 2.10
C LYS A 153 -14.20 -13.54 1.48
N ASP A 154 -15.11 -12.98 2.26
CA ASP A 154 -15.85 -11.76 1.91
C ASP A 154 -15.10 -10.51 2.37
N TYR A 155 -15.08 -9.50 1.50
CA TYR A 155 -14.40 -8.22 1.72
C TYR A 155 -15.31 -7.04 1.39
N LEU A 156 -15.00 -5.91 2.02
CA LEU A 156 -15.43 -4.60 1.57
C LEU A 156 -14.31 -4.03 0.69
N ALA A 157 -14.59 -3.68 -0.57
CA ALA A 157 -13.59 -3.07 -1.43
C ALA A 157 -13.93 -1.63 -1.80
N ILE A 158 -12.91 -0.78 -1.91
CA ILE A 158 -13.02 0.54 -2.55
C ILE A 158 -12.40 0.47 -3.94
N LYS A 159 -13.01 1.18 -4.89
CA LYS A 159 -12.46 1.38 -6.23
C LYS A 159 -11.71 2.70 -6.26
N VAL A 160 -10.49 2.70 -6.78
CA VAL A 160 -9.63 3.87 -6.86
C VAL A 160 -9.12 4.05 -8.28
N LYS A 161 -9.15 5.29 -8.75
CA LYS A 161 -8.44 5.74 -9.95
C LYS A 161 -7.51 6.89 -9.56
N TYR A 162 -6.48 7.09 -10.35
CA TYR A 162 -5.55 8.20 -10.14
C TYR A 162 -5.67 9.23 -11.27
N GLU A 163 -5.16 10.44 -11.01
CA GLU A 163 -4.83 11.38 -12.08
C GLU A 163 -3.97 10.70 -13.14
N LYS A 164 -4.15 11.11 -14.40
CA LYS A 164 -3.59 10.42 -15.57
C LYS A 164 -2.06 10.43 -15.56
N GLU A 165 -1.49 11.45 -14.95
CA GLU A 165 -0.06 11.68 -14.73
C GLU A 165 0.54 10.72 -13.70
N VAL A 166 -0.28 10.23 -12.77
CA VAL A 166 0.12 9.27 -11.72
C VAL A 166 -0.03 7.84 -12.21
N GLY A 167 -1.18 7.50 -12.81
CA GLY A 167 -1.46 6.14 -13.26
C GLY A 167 -2.78 6.02 -14.02
N LYS A 168 -2.85 5.04 -14.91
CA LYS A 168 -4.04 4.78 -15.74
C LYS A 168 -4.84 3.56 -15.26
N ASP A 169 -4.28 2.81 -14.32
CA ASP A 169 -4.85 1.56 -13.86
C ASP A 169 -6.06 1.81 -12.95
N THR A 170 -6.97 0.85 -12.95
CA THR A 170 -8.10 0.82 -12.04
C THR A 170 -7.76 -0.09 -10.87
N TRP A 171 -7.75 0.46 -9.66
CA TRP A 171 -7.38 -0.24 -8.44
C TRP A 171 -8.61 -0.60 -7.61
N TYR A 172 -8.52 -1.73 -6.91
CA TYR A 172 -9.42 -2.17 -5.87
C TYR A 172 -8.61 -2.52 -4.62
N PHE A 173 -8.95 -1.93 -3.48
CA PHE A 173 -8.35 -2.25 -2.18
C PHE A 173 -9.42 -2.94 -1.32
N TYR A 174 -9.08 -4.10 -0.78
CA TYR A 174 -9.98 -5.02 -0.10
C TYR A 174 -9.68 -4.99 1.38
N PHE A 175 -10.73 -4.76 2.15
CA PHE A 175 -10.66 -4.64 3.60
C PHE A 175 -11.48 -5.72 4.26
N ASP A 176 -10.95 -6.26 5.35
CA ASP A 176 -11.69 -7.15 6.24
C ASP A 176 -12.94 -6.43 6.78
N PRO A 177 -14.15 -7.03 6.68
CA PRO A 177 -15.39 -6.35 7.04
C PRO A 177 -15.54 -6.09 8.55
N THR A 178 -14.72 -6.75 9.39
CA THR A 178 -14.81 -6.65 10.85
C THR A 178 -13.78 -5.66 11.40
N THR A 179 -12.53 -5.78 10.94
CA THR A 179 -11.37 -5.05 11.46
C THR A 179 -10.95 -3.89 10.58
N TYR A 180 -11.39 -3.86 9.32
CA TYR A 180 -10.96 -2.93 8.28
C TYR A 180 -9.48 -3.01 7.90
N ALA A 181 -8.79 -4.08 8.29
CA ALA A 181 -7.44 -4.36 7.83
C ALA A 181 -7.44 -4.51 6.30
N MET A 182 -6.50 -3.84 5.63
CA MET A 182 -6.28 -4.00 4.19
C MET A 182 -5.54 -5.32 3.95
N GLU A 183 -6.18 -6.24 3.22
CA GLU A 183 -5.68 -7.61 3.04
C GLU A 183 -5.38 -7.97 1.58
N VAL A 184 -5.96 -7.25 0.62
CA VAL A 184 -5.66 -7.42 -0.80
C VAL A 184 -5.68 -6.06 -1.48
N TYR A 185 -4.79 -5.87 -2.45
CA TYR A 185 -5.02 -4.87 -3.49
C TYR A 185 -4.87 -5.50 -4.86
N GLN A 186 -5.66 -5.03 -5.80
CA GLN A 186 -5.76 -5.57 -7.16
C GLN A 186 -5.89 -4.42 -8.14
N PHE A 187 -5.18 -4.48 -9.25
CA PHE A 187 -5.27 -3.48 -10.30
C PHE A 187 -5.44 -4.11 -11.67
N PHE A 188 -6.04 -3.33 -12.57
CA PHE A 188 -6.30 -3.70 -13.95
C PHE A 188 -5.84 -2.57 -14.87
N HIS A 189 -5.17 -2.91 -15.98
CA HIS A 189 -4.96 -1.95 -17.07
C HIS A 189 -6.26 -1.77 -17.87
N ASP A 190 -6.99 -2.87 -18.07
CA ASP A 190 -8.33 -2.94 -18.63
C ASP A 190 -9.15 -3.97 -17.84
N GLU A 191 -10.05 -3.47 -16.99
CA GLU A 191 -10.90 -4.27 -16.11
C GLU A 191 -11.73 -5.32 -16.89
N SER A 192 -12.11 -5.02 -18.14
CA SER A 192 -12.87 -5.96 -18.98
C SER A 192 -12.06 -7.16 -19.48
N LYS A 193 -10.73 -7.03 -19.51
CA LYS A 193 -9.80 -8.07 -19.96
C LYS A 193 -9.28 -8.93 -18.82
N ASN A 194 -9.57 -8.55 -17.57
CA ASN A 194 -9.03 -9.19 -16.37
C ASN A 194 -7.47 -9.28 -16.44
N ASP A 195 -6.83 -8.24 -16.97
CA ASP A 195 -5.39 -8.08 -16.97
C ASP A 195 -4.89 -7.39 -15.68
N GLY A 196 -3.59 -7.15 -15.57
CA GLY A 196 -2.99 -6.65 -14.33
C GLY A 196 -2.79 -7.74 -13.28
N GLU A 197 -2.70 -7.32 -12.03
CA GLU A 197 -2.23 -8.16 -10.92
C GLU A 197 -3.08 -7.98 -9.66
N PHE A 198 -3.01 -8.98 -8.79
CA PHE A 198 -3.48 -8.88 -7.41
C PHE A 198 -2.36 -9.26 -6.46
N ILE A 199 -2.41 -8.65 -5.28
CA ILE A 199 -1.41 -8.81 -4.23
C ILE A 199 -2.12 -9.16 -2.94
N ILE A 200 -1.71 -10.28 -2.35
CA ILE A 200 -2.23 -10.75 -1.07
C ILE A 200 -1.30 -10.31 0.04
N LEU A 201 -1.91 -9.71 1.06
CA LEU A 201 -1.23 -9.19 2.24
C LEU A 201 -1.45 -10.16 3.39
N ASN A 202 -0.38 -10.44 4.12
CA ASN A 202 -0.46 -11.32 5.28
C ASN A 202 0.56 -10.93 6.35
N GLY A 203 0.20 -11.22 7.60
CA GLY A 203 0.94 -10.80 8.78
C GLY A 203 0.95 -9.28 8.96
N ILE A 204 1.29 -8.85 10.17
CA ILE A 204 1.48 -7.44 10.51
C ILE A 204 2.83 -7.29 11.20
N GLU A 205 3.58 -6.28 10.78
CA GLU A 205 4.75 -5.76 11.47
C GLU A 205 4.39 -4.36 11.96
N GLU A 206 4.59 -4.08 13.25
CA GLU A 206 4.29 -2.77 13.82
C GLU A 206 5.57 -1.95 13.95
N ILE A 207 5.61 -0.78 13.32
CA ILE A 207 6.77 0.11 13.30
C ILE A 207 6.30 1.51 13.63
N ASN A 208 6.80 2.08 14.73
CA ASN A 208 6.39 3.41 15.21
C ASN A 208 4.86 3.55 15.36
N GLY A 209 4.18 2.50 15.82
CA GLY A 209 2.71 2.47 15.97
C GLY A 209 1.93 2.30 14.66
N ILE A 210 2.61 2.08 13.53
CA ILE A 210 1.98 1.82 12.23
C ILE A 210 2.02 0.32 11.96
N LYS A 211 0.86 -0.27 11.70
CA LYS A 211 0.70 -1.68 11.30
C LYS A 211 0.90 -1.82 9.80
N ILE A 212 2.02 -2.38 9.41
CA ILE A 212 2.39 -2.60 8.01
C ILE A 212 2.24 -4.09 7.69
N PRO A 213 1.59 -4.48 6.58
CA PRO A 213 1.57 -5.87 6.16
C PRO A 213 2.99 -6.44 6.01
N LYS A 214 3.22 -7.61 6.60
CA LYS A 214 4.55 -8.23 6.61
C LYS A 214 4.92 -8.82 5.26
N THR A 215 3.97 -9.46 4.58
CA THR A 215 4.21 -10.10 3.28
C THR A 215 3.28 -9.55 2.21
N ARG A 216 3.77 -9.43 0.97
CA ARG A 216 3.04 -9.07 -0.24
C ARG A 216 3.28 -10.11 -1.32
N ALA A 217 2.34 -11.01 -1.55
CA ALA A 217 2.45 -12.06 -2.57
C ALA A 217 1.71 -11.64 -3.85
N TRP A 218 2.45 -11.56 -4.96
CA TRP A 218 2.00 -11.02 -6.24
C TRP A 218 1.58 -12.10 -7.22
N TYR A 219 0.48 -11.86 -7.94
CA TYR A 219 -0.11 -12.80 -8.88
C TYR A 219 -0.73 -12.08 -10.08
N TYR A 220 -0.71 -12.69 -11.27
CA TYR A 220 -1.51 -12.20 -12.40
C TYR A 220 -3.00 -12.48 -12.21
N ASN A 221 -3.84 -11.50 -12.55
CA ASN A 221 -5.31 -11.63 -12.51
C ASN A 221 -5.83 -12.75 -13.44
N LYS A 222 -5.25 -12.86 -14.64
CA LYS A 222 -5.77 -13.73 -15.70
C LYS A 222 -5.70 -15.23 -15.39
N ASN A 223 -4.67 -15.67 -14.68
CA ASN A 223 -4.38 -17.09 -14.48
C ASN A 223 -3.86 -17.44 -13.08
N ASN A 224 -3.88 -16.49 -12.14
CA ASN A 224 -3.35 -16.66 -10.79
C ASN A 224 -1.88 -17.11 -10.75
N LYS A 225 -1.11 -16.85 -11.81
CA LYS A 225 0.31 -17.20 -11.83
C LYS A 225 1.04 -16.35 -10.80
N TYR A 226 1.73 -17.03 -9.89
CA TYR A 226 2.59 -16.43 -8.88
C TYR A 226 3.80 -15.74 -9.54
N LEU A 227 4.08 -14.51 -9.09
CA LEU A 227 5.18 -13.67 -9.59
C LEU A 227 6.33 -13.60 -8.60
N GLY A 228 5.99 -13.49 -7.32
CA GLY A 228 6.95 -13.36 -6.24
C GLY A 228 6.28 -12.89 -4.96
N THR A 229 7.06 -12.88 -3.88
CA THR A 229 6.63 -12.35 -2.58
C THR A 229 7.70 -11.40 -2.06
N ASP A 230 7.27 -10.23 -1.62
CA ASP A 230 8.08 -9.34 -0.80
C ASP A 230 7.80 -9.64 0.67
N ILE A 231 8.85 -9.91 1.44
CA ILE A 231 8.77 -10.20 2.87
C ILE A 231 9.54 -9.11 3.61
N LEU A 232 8.85 -8.37 4.47
CA LEU A 232 9.48 -7.47 5.43
C LEU A 232 10.15 -8.31 6.52
N THR A 233 11.47 -8.45 6.44
CA THR A 233 12.26 -9.35 7.29
C THR A 233 12.80 -8.65 8.53
N GLU A 234 13.17 -7.38 8.41
CA GLU A 234 13.60 -6.53 9.51
C GLU A 234 13.02 -5.13 9.36
N SER A 235 12.73 -4.49 10.48
CA SER A 235 12.27 -3.12 10.50
C SER A 235 12.60 -2.41 11.80
N SER A 236 12.83 -1.09 11.71
CA SER A 236 13.05 -0.25 12.88
C SER A 236 12.68 1.19 12.57
N SER A 237 12.37 1.97 13.61
CA SER A 237 12.22 3.41 13.54
C SER A 237 13.34 4.09 14.34
N PHE A 238 13.66 5.33 14.00
CA PHE A 238 14.69 6.13 14.67
C PHE A 238 14.27 7.60 14.70
#